data_AF-A0A6I7R543-F1
#
_entry.id   AF-A0A6I7R543-F1
#
_cell.length_a   1.000
_cell.length_b   1.000
_cell.length_c   1.000
_cell.angle_alpha   90.00
_cell.angle_beta   90.00
_cell.angle_gamma   90.00
#
_symmetry.space_group_name_H-M   'P 1'
#
loop_
_entity.id
_entity.type
_entity.pdbx_description
1 polymer ?
#
loop_
_entity_poly.entity_id
_entity_poly.type
_entity_poly.pdbx_seq_one_letter_code
_entity_poly.pdbx_strand_id
1 'polypeptide(L)'
;MINNSEIREVIDTVVKKAVLILGNFSDERIKILYQIRDELIKFGYLPLLFEFGKPMSIDTTETFITLAHISKFIVSDLSEQRSVTYELAHIIPRLLVPIKPIIFNQTQGTEQS
;
A
#
# COMPACT_ATOMS: atom_id res chain seq x y z
N MET A 1 -0.40 -16.05 29.07
CA MET A 1 0.08 -16.93 27.99
C MET A 1 -0.78 -16.64 26.79
N ILE A 2 -0.19 -16.28 25.64
CA ILE A 2 -0.97 -16.08 24.42
C ILE A 2 -1.27 -17.48 23.86
N ASN A 3 -2.55 -17.79 23.63
CA ASN A 3 -2.97 -19.13 23.19
C ASN A 3 -2.92 -19.21 21.65
N ASN A 4 -2.45 -20.32 21.09
CA ASN A 4 -2.25 -20.47 19.64
C ASN A 4 -3.53 -20.29 18.81
N SER A 5 -4.71 -20.57 19.39
CA SER A 5 -6.01 -20.37 18.75
C SER A 5 -6.37 -18.89 18.60
N GLU A 6 -6.09 -18.07 19.62
CA GLU A 6 -6.34 -16.63 19.61
C GLU A 6 -5.44 -15.93 18.58
N ILE A 7 -4.17 -16.36 18.48
CA ILE A 7 -3.24 -15.87 17.44
C ILE A 7 -3.79 -16.17 16.04
N ARG A 8 -4.29 -17.38 15.82
CA ARG A 8 -4.85 -17.77 14.52
C ARG A 8 -6.08 -16.93 14.15
N GLU A 9 -6.98 -16.65 15.10
CA GLU A 9 -8.16 -15.80 14.86
C GLU A 9 -7.77 -14.35 14.55
N VAL A 10 -6.77 -13.81 15.26
CA VAL A 10 -6.23 -12.47 14.97
C VAL A 10 -5.62 -12.44 13.58
N ILE A 11 -4.79 -13.43 13.21
CA ILE A 11 -4.20 -13.53 11.87
C ILE A 11 -5.30 -13.66 10.81
N ASP A 12 -6.29 -14.53 10.99
CA ASP A 12 -7.40 -14.69 10.04
C ASP A 12 -8.19 -13.39 9.86
N THR A 13 -8.37 -12.62 10.94
CA THR A 13 -9.06 -11.33 10.89
C THR A 13 -8.23 -10.28 10.16
N VAL A 14 -6.93 -10.23 10.43
CA VAL A 14 -5.98 -9.35 9.73
C VAL A 14 -5.96 -9.70 8.25
N VAL A 15 -5.78 -10.96 7.86
CA VAL A 15 -5.75 -11.39 6.46
C VAL A 15 -7.05 -11.03 5.71
N LYS A 16 -8.21 -11.08 6.38
CA LYS A 16 -9.51 -10.73 5.78
C LYS A 16 -9.77 -9.24 5.63
N LYS A 17 -9.05 -8.38 6.35
CA LYS A 17 -9.37 -6.94 6.45
C LYS A 17 -8.19 -6.02 6.17
N ALA A 18 -6.96 -6.48 6.26
CA ALA A 18 -5.77 -5.68 6.08
C ALA A 18 -5.67 -5.18 4.64
N VAL A 19 -5.43 -3.89 4.48
CA VAL A 19 -5.18 -3.24 3.18
C VAL A 19 -3.90 -2.44 3.30
N LEU A 20 -2.90 -2.82 2.52
CA LEU A 20 -1.61 -2.12 2.52
C LEU A 20 -1.69 -0.93 1.56
N ILE A 21 -1.43 0.27 2.06
CA ILE A 21 -1.43 1.52 1.29
C ILE A 21 0.02 1.94 1.09
N LEU A 22 0.43 2.00 -0.17
CA LEU A 22 1.78 2.37 -0.61
C LEU A 22 1.73 3.74 -1.24
N GLY A 23 2.66 4.61 -0.86
CA GLY A 23 2.75 5.91 -1.50
C GLY A 23 3.93 6.73 -1.02
N ASN A 24 4.05 7.91 -1.63
CA ASN A 24 4.97 8.95 -1.20
C ASN A 24 4.31 9.77 -0.07
N PHE A 25 5.05 10.07 0.99
CA PHE A 25 4.54 10.82 2.15
C PHE A 25 4.92 12.31 2.07
N SER A 26 5.10 12.85 0.86
CA SER A 26 5.18 14.28 0.64
C SER A 26 3.95 14.98 1.21
N ASP A 27 4.12 16.24 1.60
CA ASP A 27 3.07 17.02 2.27
C ASP A 27 1.75 17.11 1.48
N GLU A 28 1.84 17.00 0.14
CA GLU A 28 0.69 16.96 -0.75
C GLU A 28 0.03 15.58 -0.77
N ARG A 29 0.81 14.51 -0.97
CA ARG A 29 0.29 13.16 -1.19
C ARG A 29 -0.20 12.50 0.10
N ILE A 30 0.43 12.78 1.24
CA ILE A 30 0.07 12.15 2.52
C ILE A 30 -1.40 12.42 2.91
N LYS A 31 -1.94 13.60 2.54
CA LYS A 31 -3.34 13.95 2.78
C LYS A 31 -4.29 13.02 2.04
N ILE A 32 -3.96 12.68 0.79
CA ILE A 32 -4.75 11.76 -0.03
C ILE A 32 -4.66 10.34 0.54
N LEU A 33 -3.48 9.90 0.95
CA LEU A 33 -3.29 8.59 1.59
C LEU A 33 -4.10 8.47 2.90
N TYR A 34 -4.16 9.53 3.71
CA TYR A 34 -5.00 9.56 4.91
C TYR A 34 -6.50 9.58 4.60
N GLN A 35 -6.94 10.26 3.55
CA GLN A 35 -8.34 10.17 3.12
C GLN A 35 -8.70 8.74 2.68
N ILE A 36 -7.85 8.08 1.90
CA ILE A 36 -8.06 6.68 1.50
C ILE A 36 -8.12 5.76 2.72
N ARG A 37 -7.21 5.96 3.69
CA ARG A 37 -7.22 5.24 4.98
C ARG A 37 -8.58 5.40 5.67
N ASP A 38 -9.07 6.63 5.79
CA ASP A 38 -10.31 6.92 6.51
C ASP A 38 -11.53 6.31 5.81
N GLU A 39 -11.57 6.32 4.48
CA GLU A 39 -12.62 5.63 3.72
C GLU A 39 -12.55 4.10 3.88
N LEU A 40 -11.35 3.51 3.83
CA LEU A 40 -11.17 2.06 4.03
C LEU A 40 -11.67 1.60 5.40
N ILE A 41 -11.44 2.41 6.45
CA ILE A 41 -11.96 2.13 7.80
C ILE A 41 -13.49 2.08 7.79
N LYS A 42 -14.17 3.00 7.09
CA LYS A 42 -15.64 2.99 6.96
C LYS A 42 -16.17 1.72 6.29
N PHE A 43 -15.40 1.14 5.37
CA PHE A 43 -15.73 -0.14 4.73
C PHE A 43 -15.32 -1.38 5.56
N GLY A 44 -14.82 -1.18 6.79
CA GLY A 44 -14.43 -2.27 7.70
C GLY A 44 -13.07 -2.89 7.41
N TYR A 45 -12.23 -2.21 6.63
CA TYR A 45 -10.84 -2.60 6.39
C TYR A 45 -9.90 -2.06 7.47
N LEU A 46 -8.72 -2.68 7.58
CA LEU A 46 -7.61 -2.28 8.45
C LEU A 46 -6.46 -1.75 7.59
N PRO A 47 -6.40 -0.44 7.34
CA PRO A 47 -5.36 0.14 6.50
C PRO A 47 -3.99 0.15 7.20
N LEU A 48 -2.95 -0.27 6.48
CA LEU A 48 -1.55 -0.21 6.88
C LEU A 48 -0.82 0.71 5.93
N LEU A 49 -0.28 1.84 6.39
CA LEU A 49 0.43 2.80 5.55
C LEU A 49 1.92 2.45 5.50
N PHE A 50 2.51 2.48 4.30
CA PHE A 50 3.92 2.19 4.09
C PHE A 50 4.54 3.20 3.11
N GLU A 51 5.58 3.90 3.57
CA GLU A 51 6.28 4.94 2.82
C GLU A 51 7.42 4.33 1.99
N PHE A 52 7.39 4.52 0.66
CA PHE A 52 8.46 4.05 -0.26
C PHE A 52 9.48 5.15 -0.63
N GLY A 53 9.37 6.35 -0.06
CA GLY A 53 10.17 7.52 -0.43
C GLY A 53 11.62 7.52 0.08
N LYS A 54 12.02 6.52 0.87
CA LYS A 54 13.37 6.36 1.43
C LYS A 54 13.98 5.07 0.87
N PRO A 55 15.31 5.01 0.65
CA PRO A 55 15.97 3.77 0.26
C PRO A 55 15.56 2.66 1.21
N MET A 56 14.97 1.58 0.71
CA MET A 56 14.58 0.47 1.57
C MET A 56 15.86 -0.26 2.00
N SER A 57 16.02 -0.45 3.31
CA SER A 57 16.95 -1.47 3.77
C SER A 57 16.42 -2.85 3.39
N ILE A 58 17.29 -3.87 3.41
CA ILE A 58 16.89 -5.28 3.26
C ILE A 58 15.76 -5.61 4.26
N ASP A 59 15.90 -5.17 5.52
CA ASP A 59 14.89 -5.40 6.57
C ASP A 59 13.54 -4.74 6.24
N THR A 60 13.58 -3.55 5.64
CA THR A 60 12.37 -2.81 5.22
C THR A 60 11.67 -3.53 4.05
N THR A 61 12.45 -4.16 3.16
CA THR A 61 11.94 -4.95 2.03
C THR A 61 11.25 -6.23 2.49
N GLU A 62 11.86 -6.98 3.39
CA GLU A 62 11.27 -8.21 3.95
C GLU A 62 10.01 -7.89 4.77
N THR A 63 10.03 -6.79 5.51
CA THR A 63 8.84 -6.29 6.22
C THR A 63 7.72 -5.96 5.25
N PHE A 64 8.02 -5.23 4.17
CA PHE A 64 7.04 -4.94 3.12
C PHE A 64 6.47 -6.21 2.50
N ILE A 65 7.31 -7.17 2.10
CA ILE A 65 6.86 -8.44 1.50
C ILE A 65 5.96 -9.21 2.46
N THR A 66 6.32 -9.25 3.74
CA THR A 66 5.52 -9.90 4.78
C THR A 66 4.15 -9.24 4.92
N LEU A 67 4.11 -7.91 5.04
CA LEU A 67 2.87 -7.13 5.13
C LEU A 67 2.01 -7.29 3.87
N ALA A 68 2.65 -7.32 2.70
CA ALA A 68 1.98 -7.52 1.43
C ALA A 68 1.29 -8.89 1.39
N HIS A 69 1.97 -9.97 1.76
CA HIS A 69 1.40 -11.32 1.75
C HIS A 69 0.24 -11.54 2.72
N ILE A 70 0.21 -10.82 3.85
CA ILE A 70 -0.91 -10.90 4.80
C ILE A 70 -2.03 -9.91 4.47
N SER A 71 -1.86 -9.04 3.47
CA SER A 71 -2.87 -8.06 3.09
C SER A 71 -3.86 -8.66 2.10
N LYS A 72 -5.12 -8.24 2.19
CA LYS A 72 -6.19 -8.64 1.27
C LYS A 72 -5.97 -8.07 -0.13
N PHE A 73 -5.50 -6.83 -0.20
CA PHE A 73 -5.03 -6.16 -1.42
C PHE A 73 -4.13 -4.98 -1.05
N ILE A 74 -3.45 -4.46 -2.06
CA ILE A 74 -2.54 -3.34 -1.95
C ILE A 74 -3.11 -2.17 -2.74
N VAL A 75 -3.16 -0.97 -2.15
CA VAL A 75 -3.40 0.28 -2.87
C VAL A 75 -2.04 0.94 -3.10
N SER A 76 -1.69 1.26 -4.33
CA SER A 76 -0.38 1.84 -4.66
C SER A 76 -0.54 3.18 -5.35
N ASP A 77 -0.08 4.24 -4.70
CA ASP A 77 -0.01 5.57 -5.27
C ASP A 77 1.23 5.71 -6.16
N LEU A 78 1.00 5.66 -7.48
CA LEU A 78 2.03 5.80 -8.52
C LEU A 78 2.04 7.21 -9.12
N SER A 79 1.41 8.19 -8.46
CA SER A 79 1.26 9.55 -8.98
C SER A 79 2.59 10.30 -9.10
N GLU A 80 3.59 9.96 -8.28
CA GLU A 80 4.93 10.53 -8.38
C GLU A 80 5.97 9.48 -8.75
N GLN A 81 6.42 9.55 -10.00
CA GLN A 81 7.44 8.67 -10.58
C GLN A 81 8.83 9.24 -10.33
N ARG A 82 9.63 8.70 -9.38
CA ARG A 82 11.12 8.68 -9.52
C ARG A 82 11.84 7.50 -8.83
N SER A 83 11.42 7.01 -7.65
CA SER A 83 12.18 5.97 -6.91
C SER A 83 11.40 4.69 -6.58
N VAL A 84 10.10 4.83 -6.31
CA VAL A 84 9.23 3.74 -5.82
C VAL A 84 9.08 2.60 -6.84
N THR A 85 9.15 2.92 -8.14
CA THR A 85 8.91 1.97 -9.24
C THR A 85 10.02 0.94 -9.39
N TYR A 86 11.29 1.26 -9.09
CA TYR A 86 12.40 0.34 -9.36
C TYR A 86 12.43 -0.84 -8.38
N GLU A 87 12.32 -0.59 -7.08
CA GLU A 87 12.28 -1.66 -6.07
C GLU A 87 10.97 -2.47 -6.18
N LEU A 88 9.84 -1.78 -6.36
CA LEU A 88 8.57 -2.47 -6.61
C LEU A 88 8.60 -3.33 -7.87
N ALA A 89 9.27 -2.92 -8.95
CA ALA A 89 9.36 -3.73 -10.17
C ALA A 89 10.01 -5.10 -9.94
N HIS A 90 10.89 -5.24 -8.94
CA HIS A 90 11.50 -6.52 -8.58
C HIS A 90 10.64 -7.35 -7.63
N ILE A 91 9.77 -6.70 -6.84
CA ILE A 91 8.96 -7.35 -5.81
C ILE A 91 7.58 -7.73 -6.35
N ILE A 92 6.93 -6.85 -7.12
CA ILE A 92 5.58 -7.02 -7.67
C ILE A 92 5.41 -8.36 -8.41
N PRO A 93 6.34 -8.81 -9.29
CA PRO A 93 6.19 -10.11 -9.97
C PRO A 93 6.11 -11.32 -9.03
N ARG A 94 6.52 -11.16 -7.76
CA ARG A 94 6.55 -12.22 -6.75
C ARG A 94 5.36 -12.14 -5.80
N LEU A 95 4.58 -11.06 -5.84
CA LEU A 95 3.40 -10.89 -4.99
C LEU A 95 2.19 -11.57 -5.62
N LEU A 96 1.53 -12.45 -4.86
CA LEU A 96 0.26 -13.09 -5.24
C LEU A 96 -0.98 -12.27 -4.82
N VAL A 97 -0.77 -11.06 -4.31
CA VAL A 97 -1.80 -10.21 -3.73
C VAL A 97 -2.24 -9.15 -4.74
N PRO A 98 -3.55 -8.89 -4.92
CA PRO A 98 -4.02 -7.90 -5.88
C PRO A 98 -3.49 -6.49 -5.58
N ILE A 99 -3.03 -5.79 -6.62
CA ILE A 99 -2.55 -4.41 -6.53
C ILE A 99 -3.52 -3.48 -7.26
N LYS A 100 -3.92 -2.39 -6.60
CA LYS A 100 -4.81 -1.35 -7.10
C LYS A 100 -4.03 -0.03 -7.24
N PRO A 101 -3.58 0.32 -8.44
CA PRO A 101 -2.80 1.54 -8.64
C PRO A 101 -3.72 2.78 -8.63
N ILE A 102 -3.23 3.86 -8.03
CA ILE A 102 -3.73 5.22 -8.21
C ILE A 102 -2.77 5.88 -9.20
N ILE A 103 -3.30 6.23 -10.36
CA ILE A 103 -2.55 6.82 -11.46
C ILE A 103 -3.02 8.26 -11.61
N PHE A 104 -2.08 9.21 -11.60
CA PHE A 104 -2.39 10.59 -11.91
C PHE A 104 -2.56 10.76 -13.42
N ASN A 105 -3.76 11.08 -13.87
CA ASN A 105 -4.00 11.41 -15.28
C ASN A 105 -3.78 12.92 -15.47
N GLN A 106 -2.68 13.30 -16.11
CA GLN A 106 -2.53 14.66 -16.62
C GLN A 106 -3.47 14.82 -17.80
N THR A 107 -4.64 15.42 -17.58
CA THR A 107 -5.48 15.90 -18.68
C THR A 107 -4.68 16.98 -19.39
N GLN A 108 -4.07 16.65 -20.53
CA GLN A 108 -3.48 17.63 -21.44
C GLN A 108 -4.59 18.64 -21.77
N GLY A 109 -4.37 19.91 -21.44
CA GLY A 109 -5.21 20.99 -21.92
C GLY A 109 -5.13 21.00 -23.44
N THR A 110 -6.18 20.51 -24.11
CA THR A 110 -6.47 20.93 -25.47
C THR A 110 -6.88 22.40 -25.42
N GLU A 111 -5.91 23.29 -25.31
CA GLU A 111 -6.07 24.66 -25.79
C GLU A 111 -6.05 24.59 -27.32
N GLN A 112 -7.24 24.40 -27.89
CA GLN A 112 -7.54 24.89 -29.23
C GLN A 112 -7.87 26.38 -29.09
N SER A 113 -6.99 27.26 -29.56
CA SER A 113 -7.31 28.49 -30.28
C SER A 113 -6.05 29.12 -30.84
#